data_AF-A0A0C3QUI1-F1
#
_entry.id   AF-A0A0C3QUI1-F1
#
_cell.length_a   1.000
_cell.length_b   1.000
_cell.length_c   1.000
_cell.angle_alpha   90.00
_cell.angle_beta   90.00
_cell.angle_gamma   90.00
#
_symmetry.space_group_name_H-M   'P 1'
#
loop_
_entity.id
_entity.type
_entity.pdbx_description
1 polymer ?
#
loop_
_entity_poly.entity_id
_entity_poly.type
_entity_poly.pdbx_seq_one_letter_code
_entity_poly.pdbx_strand_id
1 'polypeptide(L)'
;ILIVDALDECEEVKYAVSFVRLIHRNAGLLPPEVKILLTCRSEAPLLLALRRPEWEEESLDLENNIDESDTRLFMEYELSRIREDHDLPEAWPPQAAIQTL
;
A
#
# COMPACT_ATOMS: atom_id res chain seq x y z
N ILE A 1 -5.90 14.08 10.09
CA ILE A 1 -5.88 13.15 8.94
C ILE A 1 -6.44 11.84 9.44
N LEU A 2 -7.44 11.29 8.75
CA LEU A 2 -7.96 9.95 8.99
C LEU A 2 -7.36 9.03 7.93
N ILE A 3 -6.69 7.97 8.36
CA ILE A 3 -6.12 6.95 7.47
C ILE A 3 -6.92 5.68 7.70
N VAL A 4 -7.44 5.11 6.61
CA VAL A 4 -8.12 3.82 6.63
C VAL A 4 -7.30 2.90 5.74
N ASP A 5 -6.60 1.99 6.41
CA ASP A 5 -5.70 1.07 5.75
C ASP A 5 -6.41 -0.22 5.33
N ALA A 6 -6.00 -0.78 4.20
CA ALA A 6 -6.43 -2.06 3.66
C ALA A 6 -7.97 -2.23 3.66
N LEU A 7 -8.68 -1.25 3.09
CA LEU A 7 -10.14 -1.21 3.10
C LEU A 7 -10.78 -2.43 2.41
N ASP A 8 -10.07 -3.07 1.48
CA ASP A 8 -10.46 -4.33 0.83
C ASP A 8 -10.50 -5.53 1.79
N GLU A 9 -9.76 -5.51 2.90
CA GLU A 9 -9.70 -6.61 3.89
C GLU A 9 -10.92 -6.66 4.83
N CYS A 10 -12.01 -5.95 4.50
CA CYS A 10 -13.28 -6.09 5.20
C CYS A 10 -13.85 -7.51 5.01
N GLU A 11 -14.42 -8.10 6.07
CA GLU A 11 -15.06 -9.44 6.01
C GLU A 11 -16.05 -9.58 4.85
N GLU A 12 -16.77 -8.50 4.55
CA GLU A 12 -17.59 -8.40 3.36
C GLU A 12 -17.35 -7.05 2.66
N VAL A 13 -17.14 -7.09 1.35
CA VAL A 13 -16.98 -5.91 0.49
C VAL A 13 -18.09 -4.87 0.67
N LYS A 14 -19.31 -5.31 0.99
CA LYS A 14 -20.45 -4.40 1.24
C LYS A 14 -20.18 -3.41 2.38
N TYR A 15 -19.36 -3.78 3.37
CA TYR A 15 -18.99 -2.90 4.48
C TYR A 15 -18.04 -1.81 4.01
N ALA A 16 -17.00 -2.15 3.25
CA ALA A 16 -16.11 -1.20 2.60
C ALA A 16 -16.89 -0.20 1.73
N VAL A 17 -17.79 -0.70 0.87
CA VAL A 17 -18.64 0.14 0.01
C VAL A 17 -19.56 1.05 0.85
N SER A 18 -20.12 0.53 1.94
CA SER A 18 -20.99 1.31 2.83
C SER A 18 -20.20 2.42 3.56
N PHE A 19 -18.98 2.12 3.96
CA PHE A 19 -18.08 3.08 4.59
C PHE A 19 -17.69 4.22 3.64
N VAL A 20 -17.30 3.91 2.41
CA VAL A 20 -17.02 4.91 1.36
C VAL A 20 -18.24 5.81 1.11
N ARG A 21 -19.43 5.22 1.03
CA ARG A 21 -20.69 5.98 0.88
C ARG A 21 -20.97 6.88 2.09
N LEU A 22 -20.63 6.44 3.30
CA LEU A 22 -20.80 7.22 4.52
C LEU A 22 -19.87 8.44 4.51
N ILE A 23 -18.59 8.24 4.15
CA ILE A 23 -17.65 9.35 3.99
C ILE A 23 -18.21 10.36 3.00
N HIS A 24 -18.60 9.91 1.80
CA HIS A 24 -19.11 10.80 0.77
C HIS A 24 -20.33 11.62 1.22
N ARG A 25 -21.30 10.98 1.89
CA ARG A 25 -22.51 11.65 2.39
C ARG A 25 -22.24 12.68 3.47
N ASN A 26 -21.19 12.47 4.27
CA ASN A 26 -20.91 13.27 5.45
C ASN A 26 -19.66 14.14 5.32
N ALA A 27 -18.95 14.10 4.19
CA ALA A 27 -17.72 14.86 3.98
C ALA A 27 -17.95 16.37 4.17
N GLY A 28 -19.10 16.89 3.74
CA GLY A 28 -19.48 18.30 3.95
C GLY A 28 -19.79 18.69 5.41
N LEU A 29 -19.91 17.71 6.32
CA LEU A 29 -20.05 17.96 7.76
C LEU A 29 -18.70 17.98 8.48
N LEU A 30 -17.64 17.51 7.82
CA LEU A 30 -16.30 17.52 8.37
C LEU A 30 -15.68 18.92 8.21
N PRO A 31 -14.87 19.38 9.17
CA PRO A 31 -14.05 20.57 8.98
C PRO A 31 -13.17 20.43 7.72
N PRO A 32 -12.94 21.51 6.95
CA PRO A 32 -12.17 21.46 5.70
C PRO A 32 -10.71 21.02 5.90
N GLU A 33 -10.19 21.06 7.12
CA GLU A 33 -8.85 20.60 7.48
C GLU A 33 -8.75 19.07 7.59
N VAL A 34 -9.87 18.35 7.61
CA VAL A 34 -9.91 16.90 7.70
C VAL A 34 -9.63 16.28 6.33
N LYS A 35 -8.42 15.72 6.18
CA LYS A 35 -8.06 14.86 5.05
C LYS A 35 -8.33 13.39 5.40
N ILE A 36 -8.94 12.66 4.47
CA ILE A 36 -9.18 11.23 4.58
C ILE A 36 -8.35 10.54 3.49
N LEU A 37 -7.53 9.58 3.88
CA LEU A 37 -6.78 8.73 2.98
C LEU A 37 -7.31 7.30 3.11
N LEU A 38 -7.67 6.70 1.99
CA LEU A 38 -8.14 5.31 1.91
C LEU A 38 -7.12 4.53 1.09
N THR A 39 -6.65 3.40 1.62
CA THR A 39 -5.84 2.45 0.85
C THR A 39 -6.67 1.19 0.60
N CYS A 40 -6.55 0.62 -0.59
CA CYS A 40 -7.14 -0.67 -0.93
C CYS A 40 -6.42 -1.29 -2.12
N ARG A 41 -6.52 -2.62 -2.26
CA ARG A 41 -6.25 -3.26 -3.55
C ARG A 41 -7.33 -2.91 -4.58
N SER A 42 -6.97 -3.10 -5.84
CA SER A 42 -7.83 -2.89 -7.01
C SER A 42 -8.94 -3.95 -7.13
N GLU A 43 -9.91 -3.95 -6.20
CA GLU A 43 -11.10 -4.80 -6.27
C GLU A 43 -12.26 -4.11 -7.00
N ALA A 44 -12.80 -4.75 -8.04
CA ALA A 44 -13.85 -4.18 -8.91
C ALA A 44 -15.03 -3.50 -8.17
N PRO A 45 -15.68 -4.11 -7.16
CA PRO A 45 -16.76 -3.46 -6.41
C PRO A 45 -16.33 -2.25 -5.55
N LEU A 46 -15.11 -2.25 -4.99
CA LEU A 46 -14.55 -1.09 -4.28
C LEU A 46 -14.20 0.03 -5.25
N LEU A 47 -13.52 -0.29 -6.35
CA LEU A 47 -13.16 0.68 -7.38
C LEU A 47 -14.37 1.45 -7.89
N LEU A 48 -15.50 0.77 -8.13
CA LEU A 48 -16.75 1.44 -8.53
C LEU A 48 -17.33 2.38 -7.45
N ALA A 49 -17.15 2.04 -6.17
CA ALA A 49 -17.61 2.89 -5.08
C ALA A 49 -16.72 4.13 -4.89
N LEU A 50 -15.41 3.95 -5.13
CA LEU A 50 -14.36 4.96 -5.01
C LEU A 50 -14.28 5.90 -6.23
N ARG A 51 -14.65 5.43 -7.42
CA ARG A 51 -14.57 6.20 -8.67
C ARG A 51 -15.50 7.41 -8.64
N ARG A 52 -14.95 8.56 -8.27
CA ARG A 52 -15.64 9.84 -8.13
C ARG A 52 -14.80 10.96 -8.74
N PRO A 53 -15.38 11.86 -9.54
CA PRO A 53 -14.64 12.98 -10.14
C PRO A 53 -13.98 13.90 -9.10
N GLU A 54 -14.54 13.98 -7.90
CA GLU A 54 -14.08 14.89 -6.85
C GLU A 54 -12.94 14.30 -5.98
N TRP A 55 -12.64 13.01 -6.12
CA TRP A 55 -11.63 12.34 -5.30
C TRP A 55 -10.35 12.16 -6.11
N GLU A 56 -9.22 12.48 -5.49
CA GLU A 56 -7.90 12.18 -6.06
C GLU A 56 -7.64 10.69 -5.87
N GLU A 57 -7.41 9.99 -6.99
CA GLU A 57 -7.05 8.58 -7.04
C GLU A 57 -5.60 8.47 -7.51
N GLU A 58 -4.75 7.83 -6.72
CA GLU A 58 -3.37 7.54 -7.07
C GLU A 58 -3.18 6.02 -7.05
N SER A 59 -2.84 5.45 -8.21
CA SER A 59 -2.48 4.04 -8.28
C SER A 59 -1.02 3.87 -7.92
N LEU A 60 -0.76 3.08 -6.89
CA LEU A 60 0.58 2.62 -6.52
C LEU A 60 0.94 1.31 -7.23
N ASP A 61 0.00 0.72 -8.00
CA ASP A 61 0.29 -0.44 -8.84
C ASP A 61 1.17 0.01 -10.02
N LEU A 62 2.48 -0.11 -9.81
CA LEU A 62 3.52 0.08 -10.83
C LEU A 62 3.48 -1.10 -11.81
N GLU A 63 2.39 -1.30 -12.54
CA GLU A 63 2.19 -2.43 -13.48
C GLU A 63 3.31 -2.57 -14.53
N ASN A 64 4.20 -1.58 -14.67
CA ASN A 64 5.35 -1.62 -15.58
C ASN A 64 6.67 -1.10 -14.98
N ASN A 65 6.76 -0.92 -13.65
CA ASN A 65 7.89 -0.19 -13.06
C ASN A 65 8.31 -0.70 -11.66
N ILE A 66 7.99 -1.95 -11.30
CA ILE A 66 8.81 -2.61 -10.28
C ILE A 66 10.14 -2.86 -10.97
N ASP A 67 11.06 -1.91 -10.82
CA ASP A 67 12.44 -2.14 -11.22
C ASP A 67 12.94 -3.29 -10.34
N GLU A 68 13.27 -4.43 -10.95
CA GLU A 68 13.92 -5.55 -10.25
C GLU A 68 15.16 -5.04 -9.48
N SER A 69 15.77 -3.95 -9.95
CA SER A 69 16.86 -3.26 -9.26
C SER A 69 16.46 -2.70 -7.89
N ASP A 70 15.24 -2.17 -7.72
CA ASP A 70 14.76 -1.61 -6.45
C ASP A 70 14.50 -2.70 -5.42
N THR A 71 13.87 -3.82 -5.83
CA THR A 71 13.66 -4.98 -4.96
C THR A 71 14.98 -5.57 -4.52
N ARG A 72 15.92 -5.70 -5.46
CA ARG A 72 17.27 -6.18 -5.17
C ARG A 72 18.01 -5.25 -4.21
N LEU A 73 17.99 -3.94 -4.45
CA LEU A 73 18.65 -2.94 -3.60
C LEU A 73 18.09 -2.97 -2.17
N PHE A 74 16.76 -3.04 -2.04
CA PHE A 74 16.10 -3.17 -0.74
C PHE A 74 16.56 -4.44 -0.01
N MET A 75 16.60 -5.57 -0.70
CA MET A 75 17.02 -6.85 -0.13
C MET A 75 18.51 -6.84 0.26
N GLU A 76 19.39 -6.29 -0.58
CA GLU A 76 20.82 -6.11 -0.27
C GLU A 76 21.01 -5.27 0.99
N TYR A 77 20.25 -4.18 1.13
CA TYR A 77 20.31 -3.30 2.30
C TYR A 77 19.80 -3.99 3.58
N GLU A 78 18.59 -4.54 3.56
CA GLU A 78 17.99 -5.16 4.76
C GLU A 78 18.74 -6.41 5.21
N LEU A 79 19.23 -7.23 4.28
CA LEU A 79 20.06 -8.39 4.64
C LEU A 79 21.43 -7.96 5.18
N SER A 80 22.02 -6.88 4.66
CA SER A 80 23.27 -6.35 5.23
C SER A 80 23.06 -5.86 6.66
N ARG A 81 21.92 -5.22 6.96
CA ARG A 81 21.57 -4.82 8.32
C ARG A 81 21.42 -6.02 9.26
N ILE A 82 20.70 -7.06 8.83
CA ILE A 82 20.56 -8.29 9.63
C ILE A 82 21.93 -8.95 9.88
N ARG A 83 22.86 -8.89 8.92
CA ARG A 83 24.22 -9.42 9.11
C ARG A 83 24.93 -8.71 10.25
N GLU A 84 24.88 -7.38 10.25
CA GLU A 84 25.53 -6.53 11.24
C GLU A 84 24.88 -6.67 12.62
N ASP A 85 23.55 -6.68 12.69
CA ASP A 85 22.80 -6.77 13.95
C ASP A 85 22.98 -8.13 14.67
N HIS A 86 23.38 -9.17 13.94
CA HIS A 86 23.52 -10.53 14.43
C HIS A 86 24.94 -11.13 14.31
N ASP A 87 25.95 -10.30 14.02
CA ASP A 87 27.36 -10.71 13.85
C ASP A 87 27.53 -11.91 12.88
N LEU A 88 26.73 -11.95 11.80
CA LEU A 88 26.76 -13.04 10.84
C LEU A 88 28.01 -12.95 9.93
N PRO A 89 28.46 -14.08 9.36
CA PRO A 89 29.64 -14.09 8.49
C PRO A 89 29.48 -13.13 7.30
N GLU A 90 30.60 -12.57 6.84
CA GLU A 90 30.62 -11.66 5.68
C GLU A 90 30.01 -12.27 4.41
N ALA A 91 30.15 -13.59 4.25
CA ALA A 91 29.58 -14.36 3.14
C ALA A 91 28.05 -14.54 3.22
N TRP A 92 27.39 -14.07 4.29
CA TRP A 92 25.95 -14.06 4.44
C TRP A 92 25.39 -12.66 4.17
N PRO A 93 24.27 -12.52 3.44
CA PRO A 93 23.67 -13.54 2.58
C PRO A 93 24.58 -13.91 1.39
N PRO A 94 24.48 -15.14 0.86
CA PRO A 94 25.15 -15.49 -0.39
C PRO A 94 24.68 -14.56 -1.51
N GLN A 95 25.61 -13.97 -2.26
CA GLN A 95 25.28 -13.08 -3.40
C GLN A 95 24.36 -13.76 -4.42
N ALA A 96 24.53 -15.07 -4.64
CA ALA A 96 23.66 -15.85 -5.51
C ALA A 96 22.20 -15.89 -5.04
N ALA A 97 21.92 -15.73 -3.74
CA ALA A 97 20.55 -15.70 -3.22
C ALA A 97 19.84 -14.36 -3.48
N ILE A 98 20.60 -13.27 -3.67
CA ILE A 98 20.06 -11.94 -3.97
C ILE A 98 19.95 -11.70 -5.49
N GLN A 99 20.91 -12.24 -6.27
CA GLN A 99 20.96 -12.05 -7.72
C GLN A 99 19.87 -12.83 -8.49
N THR A 100 19.14 -13.73 -7.83
CA THR A 100 18.04 -14.51 -8.40
C THR A 100 16.65 -13.92 -8.15
N LEU A 101 16.58 -12.75 -7.51
CA LEU A 101 15.34 -12.03 -7.21
C LEU A 101 14.81 -11.26 -8.41
#